data_AF-A0AAP7W9P9-F1
#
_entry.id   AF-A0AAP7W9P9-F1
#
_cell.length_a   1.000
_cell.length_b   1.000
_cell.length_c   1.000
_cell.angle_alpha   90.00
_cell.angle_beta   90.00
_cell.angle_gamma   90.00
#
_symmetry.space_group_name_H-M   'P 1'
#
loop_
_entity.id
_entity.type
_entity.pdbx_description
1 polymer ?
#
loop_
_entity_poly.entity_id
_entity_poly.type
_entity_poly.pdbx_seq_one_letter_code
_entity_poly.pdbx_strand_id
1 'polypeptide(L)'
;MMPVYVNKLPHKDEAEKIAMDVMEKVDRQYAKGLTLLRIEKQTRHYVDGGQTVEFPVLWIKMMHNNGSFNWVTIGGDGQIIEFEREVRWDYMMSRRQTEMWYYDDWVLARTGEGPQLLPPAALA
;
A
#
# COMPACT_ATOMS: atom_id res chain seq x y z
N MET A 1 -9.46 -5.44 16.48
CA MET A 1 -8.97 -5.54 15.09
C MET A 1 -10.04 -6.23 14.26
N MET A 2 -10.37 -5.75 13.06
CA MET A 2 -11.28 -6.52 12.19
C MET A 2 -10.53 -7.78 11.73
N PRO A 3 -11.16 -8.96 11.74
CA PRO A 3 -10.50 -10.18 11.29
C PRO A 3 -10.11 -10.02 9.82
N VAL A 4 -8.88 -10.39 9.49
CA VAL A 4 -8.46 -10.50 8.10
C VAL A 4 -9.05 -11.78 7.52
N TYR A 5 -9.77 -11.65 6.42
CA TYR A 5 -10.33 -12.83 5.75
C TYR A 5 -9.18 -13.56 5.04
N VAL A 6 -8.85 -14.76 5.53
CA VAL A 6 -7.90 -15.70 4.88
C VAL A 6 -8.55 -16.51 3.75
N ASN A 7 -9.77 -16.12 3.37
CA ASN A 7 -10.54 -16.74 2.30
C ASN A 7 -9.89 -16.49 0.92
N LYS A 8 -10.54 -17.01 -0.12
CA LYS A 8 -10.04 -16.98 -1.49
C LYS A 8 -9.76 -15.54 -1.93
N LEU A 9 -8.55 -15.29 -2.41
CA LEU A 9 -8.21 -14.02 -3.08
C LEU A 9 -9.08 -13.85 -4.33
N PRO A 10 -9.53 -12.62 -4.64
CA PRO A 10 -10.29 -12.35 -5.85
C PRO A 10 -9.47 -12.67 -7.11
N HIS A 11 -10.15 -12.85 -8.24
CA HIS A 11 -9.46 -12.95 -9.53
C HIS A 11 -8.77 -11.63 -9.85
N LYS A 12 -7.72 -11.64 -10.69
CA LYS A 12 -6.95 -10.43 -11.00
C LYS A 12 -7.83 -9.30 -11.59
N ASP A 13 -8.75 -9.62 -12.49
CA ASP A 13 -9.65 -8.63 -13.10
C ASP A 13 -10.61 -8.02 -12.08
N GLU A 14 -11.07 -8.82 -11.11
CA GLU A 14 -11.90 -8.35 -10.01
C GLU A 14 -11.09 -7.47 -9.04
N ALA A 15 -9.85 -7.86 -8.75
CA ALA A 15 -8.94 -7.10 -7.91
C ALA A 15 -8.58 -5.73 -8.53
N GLU A 16 -8.35 -5.67 -9.85
CA GLU A 16 -8.16 -4.42 -10.57
C GLU A 16 -9.38 -3.52 -10.46
N LYS A 17 -10.58 -4.07 -10.69
CA LYS A 17 -11.84 -3.32 -10.55
C LYS A 17 -12.02 -2.76 -9.13
N ILE A 18 -11.82 -3.60 -8.11
CA ILE A 18 -11.91 -3.18 -6.71
C ILE A 18 -10.90 -2.05 -6.41
N ALA A 19 -9.65 -2.18 -6.88
CA ALA A 19 -8.62 -1.17 -6.66
C ALA A 19 -8.97 0.18 -7.32
N MET A 20 -9.47 0.15 -8.56
CA MET A 20 -9.90 1.36 -9.27
C MET A 20 -11.13 1.98 -8.62
N ASP A 21 -12.09 1.18 -8.17
CA ASP A 21 -13.27 1.64 -7.44
C ASP A 21 -12.88 2.33 -6.11
N VAL A 22 -11.88 1.80 -5.39
CA VAL A 22 -11.34 2.44 -4.18
C VAL A 22 -10.73 3.80 -4.51
N MET A 23 -9.86 3.86 -5.53
CA MET A 23 -9.22 5.10 -5.96
C MET A 23 -10.26 6.16 -6.38
N GLU A 24 -11.28 5.77 -7.14
CA GLU A 24 -12.34 6.68 -7.56
C GLU A 24 -13.19 7.19 -6.39
N LYS A 25 -13.49 6.33 -5.41
CA LYS A 25 -14.23 6.71 -4.20
C LYS A 25 -13.45 7.70 -3.33
N VAL A 26 -12.13 7.55 -3.25
CA VAL A 26 -11.27 8.45 -2.47
C VAL A 26 -11.10 9.79 -3.18
N ASP A 27 -10.78 9.77 -4.48
CA ASP A 27 -10.61 10.97 -5.29
C ASP A 27 -10.82 10.66 -6.76
N ARG A 28 -12.04 10.92 -7.23
CA ARG A 28 -12.43 10.73 -8.63
C ARG A 28 -11.59 11.53 -9.60
N GLN A 29 -11.15 12.74 -9.26
CA GLN A 29 -10.39 13.57 -10.20
C GLN A 29 -8.99 12.98 -10.39
N TYR A 30 -8.36 12.57 -9.30
CA TYR A 30 -7.08 11.90 -9.32
C TYR A 30 -7.15 10.53 -10.01
N ALA A 31 -8.18 9.72 -9.73
CA ALA A 31 -8.32 8.39 -10.30
C ALA A 31 -8.31 8.36 -11.84
N LYS A 32 -8.76 9.46 -12.49
CA LYS A 32 -8.74 9.60 -13.97
C LYS A 32 -7.35 9.51 -14.59
N GLY A 33 -6.29 9.79 -13.83
CA GLY A 33 -4.92 9.74 -14.32
C GLY A 33 -4.22 8.41 -14.08
N LEU A 34 -4.91 7.41 -13.52
CA LEU A 34 -4.32 6.13 -13.13
C LEU A 34 -4.22 5.15 -14.30
N THR A 35 -3.09 4.45 -14.36
CA THR A 35 -2.84 3.31 -15.24
C THR A 35 -2.33 2.14 -14.40
N LEU A 36 -2.93 0.97 -14.58
CA LEU A 36 -2.44 -0.25 -13.94
C LEU A 36 -1.01 -0.56 -14.40
N LEU A 37 -0.13 -0.84 -13.45
CA LEU A 37 1.23 -1.30 -13.71
C LEU A 37 1.41 -2.79 -13.44
N ARG A 38 0.90 -3.25 -12.29
CA ARG A 38 1.19 -4.61 -11.84
C ARG A 38 0.17 -5.08 -10.82
N ILE A 39 -0.10 -6.38 -10.85
CA ILE A 39 -0.81 -7.10 -9.80
C ILE A 39 0.10 -8.24 -9.32
N GLU A 40 0.53 -8.16 -8.06
CA GLU A 40 1.41 -9.15 -7.45
C GLU A 40 0.72 -9.85 -6.29
N LYS A 41 0.95 -11.16 -6.13
CA LYS A 41 0.57 -11.86 -4.90
C LYS A 41 1.69 -11.67 -3.88
N GLN A 42 1.34 -11.20 -2.69
CA GLN A 42 2.28 -10.99 -1.59
C GLN A 42 1.72 -11.61 -0.30
N THR A 43 2.52 -11.64 0.76
CA THR A 43 2.11 -12.02 2.11
C THR A 43 2.21 -10.80 3.01
N ARG A 44 1.25 -10.66 3.94
CA ARG A 44 1.26 -9.67 5.03
C ARG A 44 1.20 -10.39 6.36
N HIS A 45 1.64 -9.71 7.41
CA HIS A 45 1.57 -10.23 8.76
C HIS A 45 1.25 -9.13 9.77
N TYR A 46 0.70 -9.53 10.91
CA TYR A 46 0.53 -8.68 12.09
C TYR A 46 0.63 -9.54 13.36
N VAL A 47 0.77 -8.90 14.51
CA VAL A 47 0.81 -9.58 15.80
C VAL A 47 -0.55 -9.44 16.51
N ASP A 48 -1.14 -10.57 16.90
CA ASP A 48 -2.37 -10.65 17.69
C ASP A 48 -2.15 -11.52 18.93
N GLY A 49 -2.32 -10.95 20.12
CA GLY A 49 -2.09 -11.69 21.37
C GLY A 49 -0.71 -12.34 21.49
N GLY A 50 0.31 -11.76 20.85
CA GLY A 50 1.68 -12.30 20.81
C GLY A 50 1.91 -13.38 19.73
N GLN A 51 0.91 -13.70 18.92
CA GLN A 51 1.04 -14.62 17.78
C GLN A 51 1.13 -13.84 16.47
N THR A 52 2.07 -14.23 15.61
CA THR A 52 2.15 -13.70 14.24
C THR A 52 1.08 -14.36 13.38
N VAL A 53 0.17 -13.55 12.84
CA VAL A 53 -0.84 -13.98 11.86
C VAL A 53 -0.35 -13.57 10.48
N GLU A 54 -0.19 -14.55 9.57
CA GLU A 54 0.17 -14.31 8.17
C GLU A 54 -1.02 -14.56 7.25
N PHE A 55 -1.14 -13.76 6.19
CA PHE A 55 -2.22 -13.91 5.21
C PHE A 55 -1.79 -13.46 3.80
N PRO A 56 -2.33 -14.08 2.75
CA PRO A 56 -2.03 -13.69 1.39
C PRO A 56 -2.81 -12.42 0.99
N VAL A 57 -2.23 -11.62 0.10
CA VAL A 57 -2.85 -10.43 -0.48
C VAL A 57 -2.53 -10.33 -1.97
N LEU A 58 -3.33 -9.55 -2.68
CA LEU A 58 -2.97 -8.97 -3.97
C LEU A 58 -2.55 -7.52 -3.76
N TRP A 59 -1.38 -7.15 -4.25
CA TRP A 59 -0.88 -5.79 -4.29
C TRP A 59 -1.03 -5.25 -5.71
N ILE A 60 -1.93 -4.28 -5.88
CA ILE A 60 -2.29 -3.69 -7.17
C ILE A 60 -1.59 -2.35 -7.25
N LYS A 61 -0.56 -2.26 -8.09
CA LYS A 61 0.22 -1.05 -8.31
C LYS A 61 -0.29 -0.30 -9.54
N MET A 62 -0.50 1.00 -9.39
CA MET A 62 -0.80 1.92 -10.49
C MET A 62 0.26 3.03 -10.55
N MET A 63 0.49 3.55 -11.75
CA MET A 63 1.12 4.85 -11.94
C MET A 63 0.06 5.91 -12.22
N HIS A 64 0.36 7.15 -11.90
CA HIS A 64 -0.42 8.30 -12.32
C HIS A 64 0.35 9.12 -13.36
N ASN A 65 -0.36 9.78 -14.28
CA ASN A 65 0.23 10.65 -15.31
C ASN A 65 1.01 11.88 -14.78
N ASN A 66 1.00 12.11 -13.46
CA ASN A 66 1.74 13.19 -12.78
C ASN A 66 3.08 12.70 -12.18
N GLY A 67 3.45 11.44 -12.49
CA GLY A 67 4.68 10.79 -12.06
C GLY A 67 4.63 10.10 -10.70
N SER A 68 3.53 10.17 -9.94
CA SER A 68 3.40 9.41 -8.69
C SER A 68 3.02 7.94 -8.93
N PHE A 69 3.26 7.13 -7.90
CA PHE A 69 2.77 5.76 -7.80
C PHE A 69 1.69 5.66 -6.74
N ASN A 70 0.89 4.61 -6.86
CA ASN A 70 -0.26 4.34 -6.01
C ASN A 70 -0.42 2.84 -5.88
N TRP A 71 -1.05 2.39 -4.81
CA TRP A 71 -1.44 0.99 -4.71
C TRP A 71 -2.64 0.77 -3.80
N VAL A 72 -3.30 -0.35 -4.04
CA VAL A 72 -4.30 -0.93 -3.15
C VAL A 72 -3.87 -2.37 -2.85
N THR A 73 -3.91 -2.75 -1.59
CA THR A 73 -3.67 -4.13 -1.14
C THR A 73 -5.01 -4.77 -0.79
N ILE A 74 -5.32 -5.91 -1.40
CA ILE A 74 -6.60 -6.61 -1.26
C ILE A 74 -6.37 -8.00 -0.67
N GLY A 75 -7.08 -8.32 0.42
CA GLY A 75 -7.09 -9.62 1.10
C GLY A 75 -8.21 -10.54 0.60
N GLY A 76 -8.54 -11.58 1.38
CA GLY A 76 -9.62 -12.51 1.05
C GLY A 76 -10.97 -11.82 0.93
N ASP A 77 -11.83 -12.36 0.05
CA ASP A 77 -13.18 -11.84 -0.23
C ASP A 77 -13.23 -10.35 -0.61
N GLY A 78 -12.14 -9.82 -1.18
CA GLY A 78 -12.07 -8.43 -1.65
C GLY A 78 -11.86 -7.39 -0.53
N GLN A 79 -11.47 -7.82 0.67
CA GLN A 79 -11.17 -6.92 1.79
C GLN A 79 -10.04 -5.95 1.44
N ILE A 80 -10.24 -4.65 1.64
CA ILE A 80 -9.16 -3.65 1.50
C ILE A 80 -8.30 -3.70 2.76
N ILE A 81 -7.00 -3.97 2.57
CA ILE A 81 -6.02 -4.10 3.66
C ILE A 81 -5.19 -2.82 3.80
N GLU A 82 -4.67 -2.31 2.68
CA GLU A 82 -3.84 -1.10 2.61
C GLU A 82 -4.21 -0.28 1.38
N PHE A 83 -3.97 1.02 1.45
CA PHE A 83 -4.15 1.95 0.34
C PHE A 83 -3.12 3.08 0.46
N GLU A 84 -2.48 3.42 -0.66
CA GLU A 84 -1.64 4.60 -0.76
C GLU A 84 -1.81 5.31 -2.10
N ARG A 85 -1.78 6.64 -2.03
CA ARG A 85 -1.81 7.53 -3.19
C ARG A 85 -0.68 8.52 -3.17
N GLU A 86 -0.38 9.07 -4.34
CA GLU A 86 0.56 10.16 -4.54
C GLU A 86 1.97 9.86 -4.05
N VAL A 87 2.37 8.59 -4.05
CA VAL A 87 3.71 8.19 -3.61
C VAL A 87 4.74 8.72 -4.60
N ARG A 88 5.59 9.63 -4.13
CA ARG A 88 6.67 10.25 -4.93
C ARG A 88 8.02 9.73 -4.49
N TRP A 89 8.96 9.75 -5.42
CA TRP A 89 10.34 9.32 -5.24
C TRP A 89 11.29 10.48 -5.46
N ASP A 90 12.25 10.63 -4.55
CA ASP A 90 13.46 11.39 -4.77
C ASP A 90 14.50 10.44 -5.38
N TYR A 91 14.56 10.46 -6.71
CA TYR A 91 15.47 9.61 -7.47
C TYR A 91 16.94 9.98 -7.26
N MET A 92 17.26 11.24 -6.96
CA MET A 92 18.64 11.67 -6.69
C MET A 92 19.14 11.00 -5.41
N MET A 93 18.30 10.98 -4.39
CA MET A 93 18.63 10.40 -3.08
C MET A 93 18.20 8.93 -2.93
N SER A 94 17.74 8.31 -4.03
CA SER A 94 17.28 6.93 -4.12
C SER A 94 16.29 6.53 -3.01
N ARG A 95 15.37 7.43 -2.65
CA ARG A 95 14.43 7.24 -1.54
C ARG A 95 13.03 7.71 -1.86
N ARG A 96 12.08 7.23 -1.06
CA ARG A 96 10.71 7.75 -1.06
C ARG A 96 10.73 9.20 -0.57
N GLN A 97 10.04 10.07 -1.29
CA GLN A 97 9.89 11.49 -0.93
C GLN A 97 8.68 11.70 0.00
N THR A 98 7.65 10.88 -0.16
CA THR A 98 6.42 10.95 0.63
C THR A 98 6.51 10.17 1.93
N GLU A 99 5.86 10.70 2.96
CA GLU A 99 5.75 10.09 4.29
C GLU A 99 5.24 8.64 4.23
N MET A 100 5.62 7.83 5.23
CA MET A 100 5.32 6.40 5.31
C MET A 100 4.52 6.09 6.58
N TRP A 101 3.35 6.72 6.74
CA TRP A 101 2.51 6.58 7.94
C TRP A 101 2.04 5.15 8.24
N TYR A 102 2.04 4.26 7.26
CA TYR A 102 1.71 2.84 7.43
C TYR A 102 2.91 1.97 7.84
N TYR A 103 4.11 2.57 7.95
CA TYR A 103 5.35 1.87 8.26
C TYR A 103 5.85 2.28 9.64
N ASP A 104 5.68 1.39 10.60
CA ASP A 104 5.94 1.65 12.03
C ASP A 104 7.35 2.20 12.29
N ASP A 105 8.37 1.64 11.62
CA ASP A 105 9.75 2.10 11.75
C ASP A 105 9.92 3.57 11.34
N TRP A 106 9.18 4.02 10.31
CA TRP A 106 9.20 5.42 9.89
C TRP A 106 8.46 6.31 10.88
N VAL A 107 7.35 5.83 11.45
CA VAL A 107 6.60 6.56 12.49
C VAL A 107 7.45 6.72 13.76
N LEU A 108 8.19 5.68 14.17
CA LEU A 108 9.14 5.75 15.29
C LEU A 108 10.26 6.76 15.00
N ALA A 109 10.83 6.75 13.79
CA ALA A 109 11.81 7.74 13.39
C ALA A 109 11.24 9.17 13.43
N ARG A 110 9.99 9.34 12.95
CA ARG A 110 9.28 10.63 12.86
C ARG A 110 8.98 11.25 14.22
N THR A 111 8.73 10.39 15.22
CA THR A 111 8.39 10.74 16.61
C THR A 111 9.64 10.87 17.50
N GLY A 112 10.83 10.57 16.97
CA GLY A 112 12.07 10.59 17.74
C GLY A 112 12.28 9.37 18.63
N GLU A 113 11.45 8.33 18.45
CA GLU A 113 11.49 7.07 19.20
C GLU A 113 12.33 5.99 18.47
N GLY A 114 12.80 6.28 17.26
CA GLY A 114 13.66 5.42 16.45
C GLY A 114 14.70 6.21 15.63
N PRO A 115 15.69 5.52 15.03
CA PRO A 115 16.69 6.16 14.19
C PRO A 115 16.12 6.56 12.83
N GLN A 116 16.72 7.57 12.18
CA GLN A 116 16.41 7.87 10.78
C GLN A 116 16.72 6.65 9.90
N LEU A 117 15.74 6.24 9.12
CA LEU A 117 15.84 5.12 8.18
C LEU A 117 16.76 5.44 7.00
N LEU A 118 17.46 4.42 6.52
CA LEU A 118 18.26 4.49 5.29
C LEU A 118 17.36 4.43 4.03
N PRO A 119 17.85 4.93 2.87
CA PRO A 119 17.20 4.67 1.59
C PRO A 119 16.92 3.16 1.39
N PRO A 120 15.77 2.78 0.82
CA PRO A 120 14.83 3.63 0.09
C PRO A 120 13.74 4.30 0.95
N ALA A 121 13.77 4.19 2.27
CA ALA A 121 12.76 4.79 3.13
C ALA A 121 12.79 6.32 3.11
N ALA A 122 11.64 6.94 3.36
CA ALA A 122 11.53 8.39 3.42
C ALA A 122 12.32 8.96 4.62
N LEU A 123 12.71 10.23 4.49
CA LEU A 123 13.11 11.00 5.67
C LEU A 123 11.92 11.10 6.62
N ALA A 124 12.19 10.94 7.91
CA ALA A 124 11.20 11.05 8.98
C ALA A 124 11.31 12.41 9.64
#